data_AF-A0A660RLA2-F1
#
_entry.id   AF-A0A660RLA2-F1
#
_cell.length_a   1.000
_cell.length_b   1.000
_cell.length_c   1.000
_cell.angle_alpha   90.00
_cell.angle_beta   90.00
_cell.angle_gamma   90.00
#
_symmetry.space_group_name_H-M   'P 1'
#
loop_
_entity.id
_entity.type
_entity.pdbx_description
1 polymer ?
#
loop_
_entity_poly.entity_id
_entity_poly.type
_entity_poly.pdbx_seq_one_letter_code
_entity_poly.pdbx_strand_id
1 'polypeptide(L)'
;MKIKKILLNNVKSHLKTQIYLGEGMSFIKGNNGSGKSTILEAIGFALFDAIPGGKTKGSSYVKYFKSDLTEEDEGNVEVTVEAEDGNLYTIVRKFGRYADWYIQDDVSGETFLLSSSNKKNSYSNLKKVLSLKTNLELPKVFLDIIGANQGDLNSIFLKTPKERSEIFNRIFGVEEYGMVDERVRVLANNIKSKRMLFANSIEMLKKNIQDMGDVKTEILVLKKEIELSIQNIDSKKRRKEELSKDVQKLEDMVERIRTMEKKQMKCEAELDKIKT
;
A
#
# COMPACT_ATOMS: atom_id res chain seq x y z
N MET A 1 2.76 -36.14 -2.40
CA MET A 1 1.38 -36.65 -2.57
C MET A 1 1.32 -37.79 -3.60
N LYS A 2 0.65 -38.90 -3.28
CA LYS A 2 0.30 -39.99 -4.22
C LYS A 2 -1.20 -40.28 -4.17
N ILE A 3 -1.88 -40.46 -5.31
CA ILE A 3 -3.30 -40.89 -5.32
C ILE A 3 -3.34 -42.41 -5.16
N LYS A 4 -4.14 -42.92 -4.22
CA LYS A 4 -4.29 -44.36 -3.94
C LYS A 4 -5.61 -44.93 -4.40
N LYS A 5 -6.69 -44.16 -4.26
CA LYS A 5 -8.04 -44.62 -4.57
C LYS A 5 -8.88 -43.48 -5.12
N ILE A 6 -9.71 -43.79 -6.10
CA ILE A 6 -10.70 -42.88 -6.67
C ILE A 6 -12.05 -43.59 -6.64
N LEU A 7 -13.06 -42.91 -6.13
CA LEU A 7 -14.44 -43.39 -6.11
C LEU A 7 -15.31 -42.35 -6.82
N LEU A 8 -16.03 -42.81 -7.84
CA LEU A 8 -16.95 -42.01 -8.63
C LEU A 8 -18.36 -42.58 -8.46
N ASN A 9 -19.26 -41.80 -7.89
CA ASN A 9 -20.67 -42.12 -7.86
C ASN A 9 -21.44 -41.08 -8.66
N ASN A 10 -22.22 -41.56 -9.64
CA ASN A 10 -23.11 -40.72 -10.43
C ASN A 10 -22.37 -39.60 -11.20
N VAL A 11 -21.25 -39.95 -11.84
CA VAL A 11 -20.36 -39.03 -12.58
C VAL A 11 -20.27 -39.45 -14.06
N LYS A 12 -20.98 -38.77 -14.96
CA LYS A 12 -21.09 -39.11 -16.41
C LYS A 12 -21.38 -40.61 -16.59
N SER A 13 -20.53 -41.33 -17.32
CA SER A 13 -20.63 -42.78 -17.56
C SER A 13 -20.35 -43.64 -16.32
N HIS A 14 -19.89 -43.07 -15.21
CA HIS A 14 -19.58 -43.77 -13.97
C HIS A 14 -20.73 -43.67 -12.97
N LEU A 15 -21.65 -44.66 -13.00
CA LEU A 15 -22.70 -44.76 -11.98
C LEU A 15 -22.13 -45.10 -10.60
N LYS A 16 -21.24 -46.09 -10.56
CA LYS A 16 -20.44 -46.46 -9.39
C LYS A 16 -19.14 -47.08 -9.88
N THR A 17 -18.04 -46.39 -9.71
CA THR A 17 -16.72 -46.85 -10.16
C THR A 17 -15.71 -46.63 -9.06
N GLN A 18 -14.90 -47.65 -8.80
CA GLN A 18 -13.84 -47.63 -7.81
C GLN A 18 -12.55 -48.05 -8.47
N ILE A 19 -11.52 -47.23 -8.33
CA ILE A 19 -10.21 -47.41 -8.98
C ILE A 19 -9.16 -47.35 -7.88
N TYR A 20 -8.27 -48.34 -7.88
CA TYR A 20 -7.09 -48.35 -7.04
C TYR A 20 -5.86 -48.09 -7.90
N LEU A 21 -5.01 -47.17 -7.45
CA LEU A 21 -3.78 -46.81 -8.12
C LEU A 21 -2.60 -47.35 -7.31
N GLY A 22 -1.76 -48.12 -8.00
CA GLY A 22 -0.51 -48.64 -7.46
C GLY A 22 0.63 -47.63 -7.58
N GLU A 23 1.83 -48.03 -7.17
CA GLU A 23 3.02 -47.22 -7.39
C GLU A 23 3.47 -47.26 -8.85
N GLY A 24 4.16 -46.20 -9.28
CA GLY A 24 4.68 -46.07 -10.64
C GLY A 24 3.64 -45.63 -11.66
N MET A 25 3.71 -46.19 -12.87
CA MET A 25 2.90 -45.77 -14.00
C MET A 25 1.58 -46.55 -14.07
N SER A 26 0.46 -45.84 -13.99
CA SER A 26 -0.87 -46.41 -14.19
C SER A 26 -1.37 -46.14 -15.60
N PHE A 27 -1.87 -47.16 -16.30
CA PHE A 27 -2.42 -47.03 -17.64
C PHE A 27 -3.93 -47.31 -17.64
N ILE A 28 -4.73 -46.33 -18.05
CA ILE A 28 -6.19 -46.46 -18.15
C ILE A 28 -6.57 -46.76 -19.61
N LYS A 29 -6.88 -48.02 -19.90
CA LYS A 29 -7.31 -48.49 -21.22
C LYS A 29 -8.83 -48.61 -21.31
N GLY A 30 -9.39 -48.33 -22.48
CA GLY A 30 -10.82 -48.41 -22.76
C GLY A 30 -11.14 -47.85 -24.13
N ASN A 31 -12.39 -47.98 -24.57
CA ASN A 31 -12.83 -47.40 -25.85
C ASN A 31 -13.03 -45.89 -25.73
N ASN A 32 -13.12 -45.17 -26.85
CA ASN A 32 -13.53 -43.78 -26.82
C ASN A 32 -14.95 -43.67 -26.23
N GLY A 33 -15.18 -42.68 -25.37
CA GLY A 33 -16.44 -42.53 -24.65
C GLY A 33 -16.61 -43.41 -23.41
N SER A 34 -15.65 -44.27 -23.05
CA SER A 34 -15.76 -45.15 -21.86
C SER A 34 -15.52 -44.44 -20.52
N GLY A 35 -15.44 -43.11 -20.50
CA GLY A 35 -15.21 -42.32 -19.27
C GLY A 35 -13.75 -42.14 -18.83
N LYS A 36 -12.76 -42.55 -19.63
CA LYS A 36 -11.32 -42.41 -19.27
C LYS A 36 -10.93 -40.98 -18.88
N SER A 37 -11.32 -40.00 -19.72
CA SER A 37 -11.06 -38.59 -19.45
C SER A 37 -11.83 -38.08 -18.22
N THR A 38 -13.02 -38.63 -17.97
CA THR A 38 -13.84 -38.30 -16.78
C THR A 38 -13.11 -38.61 -15.49
N ILE A 39 -12.27 -39.66 -15.45
CA ILE A 39 -11.47 -39.99 -14.26
C ILE A 39 -10.51 -38.83 -13.94
N LEU A 40 -9.81 -38.30 -14.94
CA LEU A 40 -8.90 -37.17 -14.77
C LEU A 40 -9.65 -35.89 -14.39
N GLU A 41 -10.78 -35.62 -15.03
CA GLU A 41 -11.65 -34.48 -14.69
C GLU A 41 -12.16 -34.55 -13.25
N ALA A 42 -12.54 -35.74 -12.78
CA ALA A 42 -13.02 -35.96 -11.43
C ALA A 42 -11.91 -35.72 -10.39
N ILE A 43 -10.68 -36.17 -10.66
CA ILE A 43 -9.52 -35.87 -9.80
C ILE A 43 -9.30 -34.35 -9.71
N GLY A 44 -9.31 -33.66 -10.85
CA GLY A 44 -9.19 -32.20 -10.91
C GLY A 44 -10.28 -31.50 -10.11
N PHE A 45 -11.52 -31.99 -10.26
CA PHE A 45 -12.67 -31.45 -9.59
C PHE A 45 -12.56 -31.63 -8.06
N ALA A 46 -12.24 -32.82 -7.57
CA ALA A 46 -12.18 -33.10 -6.14
C ALA A 46 -10.99 -32.42 -5.44
N LEU A 47 -9.81 -32.41 -6.07
CA LEU A 47 -8.58 -31.95 -5.43
C LEU A 47 -8.22 -30.50 -5.73
N PHE A 48 -8.65 -29.95 -6.86
CA PHE A 48 -8.11 -28.67 -7.35
C PHE A 48 -9.15 -27.61 -7.68
N ASP A 49 -10.45 -27.94 -7.59
CA ASP A 49 -11.52 -27.07 -8.07
C ASP A 49 -11.35 -26.67 -9.55
N ALA A 50 -10.85 -27.62 -10.36
CA ALA A 50 -10.63 -27.43 -11.78
C ALA A 50 -11.19 -28.60 -12.59
N ILE A 51 -11.71 -28.28 -13.77
CA ILE A 51 -12.11 -29.27 -14.75
C ILE A 51 -11.36 -28.95 -16.05
N PRO A 52 -10.47 -29.84 -16.51
CA PRO A 52 -9.77 -29.68 -17.76
C PRO A 52 -10.75 -29.51 -18.93
N GLY A 53 -10.56 -28.47 -19.76
CA GLY A 53 -11.43 -28.18 -20.90
C GLY A 53 -12.84 -27.64 -20.55
N GLY A 54 -13.18 -27.46 -19.28
CA GLY A 54 -14.46 -26.92 -18.81
C GLY A 54 -14.40 -25.44 -18.40
N LYS A 55 -15.52 -24.72 -18.53
CA LYS A 55 -15.62 -23.35 -17.98
C LYS A 55 -15.61 -23.42 -16.45
N THR A 56 -14.50 -22.98 -15.84
CA THR A 56 -14.43 -22.66 -14.40
C THR A 56 -15.27 -21.41 -14.13
N LYS A 57 -16.54 -21.56 -13.78
CA LYS A 57 -17.31 -20.62 -12.94
C LYS A 57 -18.68 -21.20 -12.59
N GLY A 58 -19.09 -20.92 -11.35
CA GLY A 58 -20.25 -21.47 -10.65
C GLY A 58 -21.55 -21.53 -11.46
N SER A 59 -22.32 -22.58 -11.14
CA SER A 59 -23.55 -23.06 -11.79
C SER A 59 -23.25 -23.79 -13.11
N SER A 60 -23.19 -25.12 -13.17
CA SER A 60 -23.55 -26.16 -12.21
C SER A 60 -22.68 -27.37 -12.53
N TYR A 61 -21.76 -27.75 -11.64
CA TYR A 61 -20.99 -28.99 -11.78
C TYR A 61 -21.92 -30.21 -11.95
N VAL A 62 -23.15 -30.11 -11.45
CA VAL A 62 -24.24 -31.07 -11.71
C VAL A 62 -24.52 -31.20 -13.20
N LYS A 63 -24.73 -30.09 -13.92
CA LYS A 63 -24.95 -30.10 -15.37
C LYS A 63 -23.73 -30.59 -16.16
N TYR A 64 -22.53 -30.41 -15.63
CA TYR A 64 -21.30 -30.88 -16.28
C TYR A 64 -21.13 -32.41 -16.17
N PHE A 65 -21.38 -32.96 -14.98
CA PHE A 65 -21.23 -34.41 -14.75
C PHE A 65 -22.50 -35.21 -15.05
N LYS A 66 -23.67 -34.59 -15.17
CA LYS A 66 -24.94 -35.22 -15.52
C LYS A 66 -25.67 -34.35 -16.56
N SER A 67 -25.77 -34.83 -17.80
CA SER A 67 -26.47 -34.13 -18.89
C SER A 67 -27.99 -34.31 -18.84
N ASP A 68 -28.48 -35.43 -18.28
CA ASP A 68 -29.86 -35.92 -18.51
C ASP A 68 -30.74 -35.97 -17.25
N LEU A 69 -30.35 -35.29 -16.15
CA LEU A 69 -30.97 -35.49 -14.84
C LEU A 69 -31.56 -34.21 -14.24
N THR A 70 -32.63 -34.37 -13.45
CA THR A 70 -33.38 -33.31 -12.76
C THR A 70 -32.57 -32.74 -11.59
N GLU A 71 -32.97 -31.58 -11.04
CA GLU A 71 -32.26 -30.90 -9.94
C GLU A 71 -32.19 -31.71 -8.61
N GLU A 72 -32.83 -32.87 -8.56
CA GLU A 72 -32.86 -33.79 -7.41
C GLU A 72 -31.73 -34.83 -7.43
N ASP A 73 -30.93 -34.88 -8.50
CA ASP A 73 -29.88 -35.88 -8.67
C ASP A 73 -28.54 -35.51 -8.00
N GLU A 74 -28.06 -36.41 -7.15
CA GLU A 74 -26.79 -36.25 -6.43
C GLU A 74 -25.66 -37.10 -7.04
N GLY A 75 -24.44 -36.62 -6.87
CA GLY A 75 -23.21 -37.34 -7.20
C GLY A 75 -22.07 -36.97 -6.27
N ASN A 76 -21.06 -37.84 -6.23
CA ASN A 76 -19.88 -37.61 -5.41
C ASN A 76 -18.61 -38.13 -6.10
N VAL A 77 -17.51 -37.44 -5.78
CA VAL A 77 -16.15 -37.85 -6.12
C VAL A 77 -15.37 -37.93 -4.82
N GLU A 78 -14.75 -39.08 -4.57
CA GLU A 78 -13.84 -39.28 -3.46
C GLU A 78 -12.46 -39.63 -3.99
N VAL A 79 -11.43 -38.95 -3.49
CA VAL A 79 -10.04 -39.21 -3.86
C VAL A 79 -9.23 -39.39 -2.59
N THR A 80 -8.73 -40.60 -2.39
CA THR A 80 -7.82 -40.91 -1.28
C THR A 80 -6.39 -40.69 -1.74
N VAL A 81 -5.66 -39.87 -1.00
CA VAL A 81 -4.26 -39.54 -1.26
C VAL A 81 -3.39 -39.87 -0.06
N GLU A 82 -2.17 -40.31 -0.33
CA GLU A 82 -1.08 -40.39 0.64
C GLU A 82 -0.32 -39.07 0.60
N ALA A 83 -0.31 -38.35 1.72
CA ALA A 83 0.44 -37.10 1.88
C ALA A 83 1.94 -37.37 2.16
N GLU A 84 2.75 -36.32 2.24
CA GLU A 84 4.21 -36.45 2.48
C GLU A 84 4.55 -36.99 3.87
N ASP A 85 3.67 -36.84 4.84
CA ASP A 85 3.79 -37.41 6.19
C ASP A 85 3.43 -38.91 6.22
N GLY A 86 3.05 -39.50 5.09
CA GLY A 86 2.64 -40.90 4.95
C GLY A 86 1.18 -41.18 5.36
N ASN A 87 0.45 -40.17 5.83
CA ASN A 87 -0.94 -40.33 6.23
C ASN A 87 -1.88 -40.37 5.02
N LEU A 88 -3.01 -41.08 5.18
CA LEU A 88 -4.06 -41.17 4.18
C LEU A 88 -5.15 -40.14 4.47
N TYR A 89 -5.47 -39.36 3.44
CA TYR A 89 -6.55 -38.39 3.47
C TYR A 89 -7.54 -38.68 2.35
N THR A 90 -8.83 -38.72 2.67
CA THR A 90 -9.90 -38.86 1.70
C THR A 90 -10.58 -37.52 1.47
N ILE A 91 -10.39 -36.96 0.27
CA ILE A 91 -11.04 -35.71 -0.14
C ILE A 91 -12.37 -36.09 -0.79
N VAL A 92 -13.47 -35.60 -0.21
CA VAL A 92 -14.83 -35.89 -0.69
C VAL A 92 -15.46 -34.62 -1.21
N ARG A 93 -15.91 -34.66 -2.47
CA ARG A 93 -16.63 -33.56 -3.10
C ARG A 93 -17.98 -34.03 -3.64
N LYS A 94 -19.06 -33.56 -3.02
CA LYS A 94 -20.45 -33.83 -3.40
C LYS A 94 -20.99 -32.69 -4.26
N PHE A 95 -21.82 -33.03 -5.23
CA PHE A 95 -22.52 -32.07 -6.08
C PHE A 95 -23.98 -32.52 -6.26
N GLY A 96 -24.88 -31.56 -6.46
CA GLY A 96 -26.32 -31.78 -6.48
C GLY A 96 -27.01 -30.95 -5.40
N ARG A 97 -28.12 -31.46 -4.87
CA ARG A 97 -28.92 -30.83 -3.82
C ARG A 97 -28.14 -30.59 -2.52
N TYR A 98 -27.35 -31.57 -2.08
CA TYR A 98 -26.48 -31.47 -0.90
C TYR A 98 -25.00 -31.40 -1.32
N ALA A 99 -24.63 -30.29 -1.97
CA ALA A 99 -23.23 -30.04 -2.32
C ALA A 99 -22.39 -29.80 -1.08
N ASP A 100 -21.26 -30.49 -0.99
CA ASP A 100 -20.33 -30.39 0.13
C ASP A 100 -18.91 -30.69 -0.33
N TRP A 101 -17.92 -30.18 0.39
CA TRP A 101 -16.52 -30.42 0.12
C TRP A 101 -15.73 -30.46 1.41
N TYR A 102 -15.09 -31.58 1.69
CA TYR A 102 -14.32 -31.78 2.92
C TYR A 102 -13.15 -32.75 2.73
N ILE A 103 -12.25 -32.74 3.70
CA ILE A 103 -11.14 -33.68 3.84
C ILE A 103 -11.44 -34.53 5.06
N GLN A 104 -11.37 -35.84 4.92
CA GLN A 104 -11.39 -36.79 6.02
C GLN A 104 -9.98 -37.32 6.22
N ASP A 105 -9.49 -37.24 7.46
CA ASP A 105 -8.26 -37.91 7.87
C ASP A 105 -8.60 -39.36 8.24
N ASP A 106 -8.04 -40.31 7.49
CA ASP A 106 -8.36 -41.73 7.66
C ASP A 106 -7.74 -42.31 8.95
N VAL A 107 -6.76 -41.63 9.56
CA VAL A 107 -6.09 -42.05 10.81
C VAL A 107 -6.82 -41.53 12.03
N SER A 108 -7.11 -40.22 12.08
CA SER A 108 -7.78 -39.59 13.22
C SER A 108 -9.31 -39.67 13.16
N GLY A 109 -9.87 -39.89 11.97
CA GLY A 109 -11.32 -39.80 11.72
C GLY A 109 -11.84 -38.36 11.69
N GLU A 110 -10.99 -37.36 11.86
CA GLU A 110 -11.39 -35.96 11.83
C GLU A 110 -11.80 -35.51 10.41
N THR A 111 -12.79 -34.64 10.34
CA THR A 111 -13.28 -34.08 9.09
C THR A 111 -13.09 -32.57 9.07
N PHE A 112 -12.38 -32.09 8.05
CA PHE A 112 -12.12 -30.68 7.82
C PHE A 112 -12.98 -30.17 6.65
N LEU A 113 -13.98 -29.35 6.96
CA LEU A 113 -14.83 -28.72 5.94
C LEU A 113 -14.03 -27.70 5.11
N LEU A 114 -14.11 -27.85 3.79
CA LEU A 114 -13.57 -26.90 2.80
C LEU A 114 -14.63 -25.90 2.35
N SER A 115 -15.92 -26.20 2.56
CA SER A 115 -17.02 -25.28 2.30
C SER A 115 -17.30 -24.39 3.51
N SER A 116 -16.51 -23.33 3.70
CA SER A 116 -16.87 -22.22 4.58
C SER A 116 -16.87 -20.93 3.75
N SER A 117 -17.75 -19.99 4.07
CA SER A 117 -18.01 -18.73 3.34
C SER A 117 -16.77 -17.88 3.03
N ASN A 118 -15.61 -18.23 3.60
CA ASN A 118 -14.29 -17.68 3.30
C ASN A 118 -13.42 -18.65 2.47
N LYS A 119 -13.58 -18.63 1.13
CA LYS A 119 -12.77 -19.41 0.16
C LYS A 119 -11.25 -19.35 0.39
N LYS A 120 -10.71 -18.28 1.00
CA LYS A 120 -9.27 -18.12 1.23
C LYS A 120 -8.69 -19.06 2.29
N ASN A 121 -9.42 -19.38 3.37
CA ASN A 121 -8.91 -20.24 4.44
C ASN A 121 -9.11 -21.73 4.15
N SER A 122 -10.16 -22.08 3.42
CA SER A 122 -10.50 -23.47 3.08
C SER A 122 -9.42 -24.19 2.28
N TYR A 123 -8.79 -23.52 1.31
CA TYR A 123 -7.75 -24.16 0.51
C TYR A 123 -6.44 -24.41 1.28
N SER A 124 -6.27 -23.89 2.50
CA SER A 124 -5.01 -24.04 3.25
C SER A 124 -4.77 -25.50 3.68
N ASN A 125 -5.78 -26.17 4.22
CA ASN A 125 -5.68 -27.58 4.62
C ASN A 125 -5.52 -28.49 3.40
N LEU A 126 -6.25 -28.21 2.33
CA LEU A 126 -6.12 -28.96 1.08
C LEU A 126 -4.71 -28.80 0.47
N LYS A 127 -4.17 -27.57 0.42
CA LYS A 127 -2.80 -27.35 -0.04
C LYS A 127 -1.77 -28.08 0.81
N LYS A 128 -1.95 -28.17 2.14
CA LYS A 128 -1.08 -28.96 3.02
C LYS A 128 -1.11 -30.44 2.68
N VAL A 129 -2.30 -31.03 2.56
CA VAL A 129 -2.47 -32.46 2.19
C VAL A 129 -1.88 -32.77 0.82
N LEU A 130 -2.01 -31.84 -0.13
CA LEU A 130 -1.44 -31.96 -1.49
C LEU A 130 0.05 -31.61 -1.55
N SER A 131 0.68 -31.18 -0.45
CA SER A 131 2.07 -30.69 -0.40
C SER A 131 2.35 -29.51 -1.36
N LEU A 132 1.38 -28.62 -1.51
CA LEU A 132 1.49 -27.43 -2.38
C LEU A 132 1.80 -26.18 -1.58
N LYS A 133 2.66 -25.31 -2.14
CA LYS A 133 2.94 -23.99 -1.57
C LYS A 133 1.65 -23.18 -1.41
N THR A 134 1.52 -22.46 -0.29
CA THR A 134 0.30 -21.72 0.09
C THR A 134 -0.12 -20.66 -0.92
N ASN A 135 0.81 -20.12 -1.70
CA ASN A 135 0.56 -19.05 -2.66
C ASN A 135 0.04 -19.53 -4.02
N LEU A 136 0.06 -20.84 -4.29
CA LEU A 136 -0.39 -21.38 -5.58
C LEU A 136 -1.92 -21.48 -5.64
N GLU A 137 -2.52 -21.03 -6.73
CA GLU A 137 -3.95 -21.27 -6.98
C GLU A 137 -4.16 -22.71 -7.46
N LEU A 138 -4.90 -23.50 -6.69
CA LEU A 138 -5.13 -24.92 -6.99
C LEU A 138 -5.67 -25.18 -8.41
N PRO A 139 -6.66 -24.42 -8.93
CA PRO A 139 -7.14 -24.68 -10.28
C PRO A 139 -6.07 -24.50 -11.34
N LYS A 140 -5.19 -23.49 -11.18
CA LYS A 140 -4.09 -23.21 -12.10
C LYS A 140 -3.01 -24.29 -12.03
N VAL A 141 -2.67 -24.77 -10.82
CA VAL A 141 -1.72 -25.89 -10.64
C VAL A 141 -2.19 -27.12 -11.43
N PHE A 142 -3.48 -27.45 -11.34
CA PHE A 142 -4.00 -28.60 -12.07
C PHE A 142 -3.95 -28.38 -13.58
N LEU A 143 -4.51 -27.27 -14.08
CA LEU A 143 -4.61 -27.03 -15.52
C LEU A 143 -3.25 -26.83 -16.20
N ASP A 144 -2.27 -26.24 -15.51
CA ASP A 144 -0.96 -25.90 -16.09
C ASP A 144 0.07 -27.03 -15.91
N ILE A 145 -0.04 -27.89 -14.88
CA ILE A 145 1.04 -28.79 -14.44
C ILE A 145 0.62 -30.27 -14.41
N ILE A 146 -0.54 -30.58 -13.85
CA ILE A 146 -0.92 -31.96 -13.50
C ILE A 146 -1.89 -32.56 -14.53
N GLY A 147 -2.97 -31.83 -14.81
CA GLY A 147 -4.08 -32.23 -15.67
C GLY A 147 -3.88 -31.76 -17.10
N ALA A 148 -2.89 -32.30 -17.80
CA ALA A 148 -2.75 -32.05 -19.24
C ALA A 148 -3.89 -32.75 -19.99
N ASN A 149 -4.74 -32.00 -20.71
CA ASN A 149 -5.69 -32.62 -21.64
C ASN A 149 -4.97 -33.24 -22.83
N GLN A 150 -5.68 -34.15 -23.49
CA GLN A 150 -5.29 -34.64 -24.81
C GLN A 150 -5.17 -33.46 -25.79
N GLY A 151 -3.95 -33.16 -26.22
CA GLY A 151 -3.62 -32.04 -27.12
C GLY A 151 -3.09 -30.78 -26.44
N ASP A 152 -3.25 -30.63 -25.12
CA ASP A 152 -2.82 -29.42 -24.38
C ASP A 152 -1.31 -29.31 -24.20
N LEU A 153 -0.57 -30.41 -24.32
CA LEU A 153 0.89 -30.39 -24.23
C LEU A 153 1.50 -29.47 -25.32
N ASN A 154 0.87 -29.44 -26.50
CA ASN A 154 1.25 -28.54 -27.60
C ASN A 154 0.85 -27.08 -27.33
N SER A 155 -0.21 -26.85 -26.54
CA SER A 155 -0.72 -25.51 -26.28
C SER A 155 0.29 -24.61 -25.56
N ILE A 156 1.12 -25.18 -24.68
CA ILE A 156 2.19 -24.44 -23.99
C ILE A 156 3.24 -23.97 -25.00
N PHE A 157 3.54 -24.78 -26.03
CA PHE A 157 4.51 -24.40 -27.06
C PHE A 157 3.96 -23.35 -28.05
N LEU A 158 2.64 -23.28 -28.21
CA LEU A 158 1.96 -22.28 -29.04
C LEU A 158 1.79 -20.91 -28.36
N LYS A 159 2.01 -20.83 -27.03
CA LYS A 159 1.92 -19.56 -26.28
C LYS A 159 3.11 -18.64 -26.56
N THR A 160 2.89 -17.34 -26.33
CA THR A 160 3.95 -16.32 -26.45
C THR A 160 5.06 -16.53 -25.41
N PRO A 161 6.29 -16.03 -25.65
CA PRO A 161 7.39 -16.14 -24.68
C PRO A 161 7.03 -15.62 -23.28
N LYS A 162 6.24 -14.53 -23.21
CA LYS A 162 5.77 -13.95 -21.96
C LYS A 162 4.84 -14.90 -21.19
N GLU A 163 3.79 -15.39 -21.84
CA GLU A 163 2.83 -16.31 -21.22
C GLU A 163 3.49 -17.62 -20.78
N ARG A 164 4.43 -18.15 -21.57
CA ARG A 164 5.23 -19.32 -21.17
C ARG A 164 6.06 -19.02 -19.93
N SER A 165 6.75 -17.89 -19.90
CA SER A 165 7.53 -17.48 -18.73
C SER A 165 6.65 -17.36 -17.48
N GLU A 166 5.44 -16.80 -17.60
CA GLU A 166 4.50 -16.69 -16.48
C GLU A 166 4.06 -18.08 -15.96
N ILE A 167 3.75 -19.01 -16.88
CA ILE A 167 3.41 -20.39 -16.52
C ILE A 167 4.59 -21.03 -15.79
N PHE A 168 5.78 -21.06 -16.38
CA PHE A 168 6.96 -21.69 -15.76
C PHE A 168 7.37 -21.01 -14.46
N ASN A 169 7.30 -19.68 -14.37
CA ASN A 169 7.58 -18.96 -13.13
C ASN A 169 6.61 -19.38 -12.01
N ARG A 170 5.35 -19.68 -12.33
CA ARG A 170 4.40 -20.24 -11.38
C ARG A 170 4.76 -21.68 -11.00
N ILE A 171 5.11 -22.53 -11.97
CA ILE A 171 5.54 -23.92 -11.73
C ILE A 171 6.73 -23.97 -10.76
N PHE A 172 7.75 -23.15 -11.02
CA PHE A 172 8.97 -23.10 -10.21
C PHE A 172 8.82 -22.22 -8.96
N GLY A 173 7.67 -21.54 -8.78
CA GLY A 173 7.44 -20.63 -7.67
C GLY A 173 8.35 -19.39 -7.69
N VAL A 174 8.86 -19.00 -8.86
CA VAL A 174 9.72 -17.83 -9.06
C VAL A 174 8.92 -16.52 -9.04
N GLU A 175 7.60 -16.59 -9.19
CA GLU A 175 6.68 -15.45 -9.08
C GLU A 175 6.84 -14.69 -7.75
N GLU A 176 7.20 -15.38 -6.67
CA GLU A 176 7.45 -14.78 -5.36
C GLU A 176 8.59 -13.76 -5.40
N TYR A 177 9.65 -14.02 -6.18
CA TYR A 177 10.76 -13.07 -6.33
C TYR A 177 10.33 -11.81 -7.09
N GLY A 178 9.46 -11.96 -8.11
CA GLY A 178 8.90 -10.83 -8.83
C GLY A 178 8.08 -9.91 -7.92
N MET A 179 7.24 -10.50 -7.05
CA MET A 179 6.45 -9.73 -6.07
C MET A 179 7.34 -9.01 -5.06
N VAL A 180 8.44 -9.63 -4.62
CA VAL A 180 9.40 -9.01 -3.72
C VAL A 180 10.12 -7.85 -4.40
N ASP A 181 10.60 -8.02 -5.64
CA ASP A 181 11.26 -6.96 -6.42
C ASP A 181 10.36 -5.73 -6.57
N GLU A 182 9.08 -5.95 -6.92
CA GLU A 182 8.12 -4.86 -7.07
C GLU A 182 7.90 -4.10 -5.76
N ARG A 183 7.71 -4.82 -4.64
CA ARG A 183 7.54 -4.21 -3.32
C ARG A 183 8.78 -3.42 -2.88
N VAL A 184 9.97 -3.98 -3.09
CA VAL A 184 11.24 -3.32 -2.77
C VAL A 184 11.41 -2.05 -3.61
N ARG A 185 11.06 -2.11 -4.90
CA ARG A 185 11.12 -0.96 -5.80
C ARG A 185 10.17 0.16 -5.37
N VAL A 186 8.93 -0.17 -5.00
CA VAL A 186 7.97 0.80 -4.47
C VAL A 186 8.47 1.43 -3.17
N LEU A 187 9.02 0.62 -2.26
CA LEU A 187 9.59 1.12 -1.00
C LEU A 187 10.78 2.06 -1.26
N ALA A 188 11.69 1.68 -2.14
CA ALA A 188 12.86 2.48 -2.51
C ALA A 188 12.45 3.84 -3.12
N ASN A 189 11.45 3.84 -4.00
CA ASN A 189 10.91 5.07 -4.58
C ASN A 189 10.28 5.97 -3.51
N ASN A 190 9.51 5.41 -2.57
CA ASN A 190 8.93 6.18 -1.46
C ASN A 190 10.00 6.80 -0.55
N ILE A 191 11.07 6.07 -0.24
CA ILE A 191 12.20 6.58 0.55
C ILE A 191 12.89 7.72 -0.21
N LYS A 192 13.15 7.54 -1.51
CA LYS A 192 13.76 8.57 -2.36
C LYS A 192 12.93 9.85 -2.38
N SER A 193 11.61 9.74 -2.54
CA SER A 193 10.69 10.88 -2.52
C SER A 193 10.69 11.60 -1.15
N LYS A 194 10.63 10.86 -0.04
CA LYS A 194 10.72 11.45 1.31
C LYS A 194 12.05 12.17 1.54
N ARG A 195 13.16 11.57 1.10
CA ARG A 195 14.49 12.19 1.18
C ARG A 195 14.55 13.53 0.44
N MET A 196 13.95 13.59 -0.76
CA MET A 196 13.87 14.83 -1.54
C MET A 196 13.01 15.90 -0.83
N LEU A 197 11.87 15.52 -0.26
CA LEU A 197 11.03 16.44 0.51
C LEU A 197 11.79 17.01 1.73
N PHE A 198 12.46 16.16 2.51
CA PHE A 198 13.23 16.63 3.65
C PHE A 198 14.42 17.50 3.25
N ALA A 199 15.11 17.18 2.15
CA ALA A 199 16.20 18.01 1.63
C ALA A 199 15.71 19.43 1.28
N ASN A 200 14.58 19.54 0.58
CA ASN A 200 13.98 20.83 0.23
C ASN A 200 13.56 21.61 1.49
N SER A 201 12.97 20.94 2.48
CA SER A 201 12.60 21.59 3.75
C SER A 201 13.83 22.11 4.51
N ILE A 202 14.93 21.35 4.54
CA ILE A 202 16.19 21.78 5.14
C ILE A 202 16.74 23.02 4.43
N GLU A 203 16.69 23.05 3.10
CA GLU A 203 17.16 24.18 2.31
C GLU A 203 16.33 25.45 2.58
N MET A 204 15.00 25.33 2.63
CA MET A 204 14.12 26.45 3.01
C MET A 204 14.39 26.94 4.44
N LEU A 205 14.55 26.02 5.41
CA LEU A 205 14.86 26.40 6.79
C LEU A 205 16.22 27.11 6.92
N LYS A 206 17.24 26.65 6.19
CA LYS A 206 18.55 27.31 6.13
C LYS A 206 18.42 28.73 5.61
N LYS A 207 17.65 28.94 4.53
CA LYS A 207 17.39 30.26 3.98
C LYS A 207 16.69 31.17 5.00
N ASN A 208 15.63 30.67 5.66
CA ASN A 208 14.91 31.43 6.67
C ASN A 208 15.80 31.84 7.86
N ILE A 209 16.72 30.97 8.29
CA ILE A 209 17.68 31.27 9.36
C ILE A 209 18.65 32.38 8.91
N GLN A 210 19.12 32.33 7.66
CA GLN A 210 19.98 33.38 7.11
C GLN A 210 19.26 34.72 7.05
N ASP A 211 18.04 34.75 6.50
CA ASP A 211 17.22 35.96 6.40
C ASP A 211 16.94 36.56 7.80
N MET A 212 16.67 35.72 8.82
CA MET A 212 16.54 36.19 10.21
C MET A 212 17.83 36.75 10.79
N GLY A 213 18.98 36.19 10.42
CA GLY A 213 20.30 36.69 10.80
C GLY A 213 20.52 38.11 10.26
N ASP A 214 20.22 38.32 8.99
CA ASP A 214 20.35 39.61 8.31
C ASP A 214 19.43 40.67 8.95
N VAL A 215 18.15 40.33 9.19
CA VAL A 215 17.20 41.22 9.90
C VAL A 215 17.70 41.59 11.30
N LYS A 216 18.31 40.64 12.03
CA LYS A 216 18.87 40.91 13.35
C LYS A 216 20.04 41.91 13.28
N THR A 217 20.88 41.82 12.25
CA THR A 217 21.96 42.81 12.04
C THR A 217 21.42 44.19 11.70
N GLU A 218 20.37 44.26 10.87
CA GLU A 218 19.73 45.52 10.50
C GLU A 218 19.08 46.20 11.72
N ILE A 219 18.42 45.43 12.59
CA ILE A 219 17.90 45.92 13.88
C ILE A 219 19.02 46.50 14.76
N LEU A 220 20.19 45.87 14.80
CA LEU A 220 21.34 46.37 15.58
C LEU A 220 21.86 47.71 15.03
N VAL A 221 21.94 47.85 13.70
CA VAL A 221 22.35 49.10 13.05
C VAL A 221 21.33 50.20 13.33
N LEU A 222 20.04 49.94 13.11
CA LEU A 222 18.96 50.90 13.38
C LEU A 222 18.91 51.34 14.84
N LYS A 223 19.12 50.41 15.80
CA LYS A 223 19.20 50.77 17.23
C LYS A 223 20.34 51.76 17.50
N LYS A 224 21.50 51.55 16.89
CA LYS A 224 22.65 52.44 17.04
C LYS A 224 22.41 53.81 16.42
N GLU A 225 21.73 53.87 15.27
CA GLU A 225 21.33 55.14 14.64
C GLU A 225 20.30 55.91 15.48
N ILE A 226 19.35 55.20 16.10
CA ILE A 226 18.39 55.79 17.03
C ILE A 226 19.10 56.38 18.25
N GLU A 227 20.05 55.65 18.84
CA GLU A 227 20.85 56.15 19.98
C GLU A 227 21.62 57.44 19.61
N LEU A 228 22.28 57.45 18.45
CA LEU A 228 22.99 58.65 17.96
C LEU A 228 22.03 59.81 17.70
N SER A 229 20.85 59.53 17.16
CA SER A 229 19.82 60.55 16.92
C SER A 229 19.28 61.14 18.22
N ILE A 230 19.08 60.31 19.26
CA ILE A 230 18.69 60.76 20.60
C ILE A 230 19.77 61.67 21.20
N GLN A 231 21.05 61.28 21.14
CA GLN A 231 22.15 62.12 21.61
C GLN A 231 22.21 63.47 20.88
N ASN A 232 22.01 63.45 19.56
CA ASN A 232 21.94 64.68 18.76
C ASN A 232 20.76 65.57 19.17
N ILE A 233 19.58 64.99 19.41
CA ILE A 233 18.41 65.74 19.90
C ILE A 233 18.68 66.38 21.26
N ASP A 234 19.29 65.64 22.20
CA ASP A 234 19.62 66.16 23.52
C ASP A 234 20.64 67.29 23.46
N SER A 235 21.66 67.18 22.60
CA SER A 235 22.63 68.27 22.38
C SER A 235 21.96 69.53 21.82
N LYS A 236 21.02 69.37 20.87
CA LYS A 236 20.25 70.48 20.30
C LYS A 236 19.29 71.10 21.32
N LYS A 237 18.67 70.30 22.19
CA LYS A 237 17.83 70.79 23.30
C LYS A 237 18.63 71.64 24.26
N ARG A 238 19.79 71.16 24.72
CA ARG A 238 20.69 71.95 25.60
C ARG A 238 21.09 73.28 24.96
N ARG A 239 21.46 73.26 23.68
CA ARG A 239 21.80 74.48 22.94
C ARG A 239 20.62 75.44 22.82
N LYS A 240 19.40 74.93 22.65
CA LYS A 240 18.18 75.75 22.65
C LYS A 240 17.95 76.40 24.03
N GLU A 241 18.15 75.67 25.12
CA GLU A 241 18.02 76.21 26.48
C GLU A 241 19.06 77.30 26.77
N GLU A 242 20.30 77.12 26.32
CA GLU A 242 21.35 78.14 26.41
C GLU A 242 20.98 79.40 25.63
N LEU A 243 20.59 79.26 24.36
CA LEU A 243 20.14 80.40 23.55
C LEU A 243 18.92 81.09 24.17
N SER A 244 17.97 80.34 24.74
CA SER A 244 16.80 80.90 25.42
C SER A 244 17.21 81.78 26.61
N LYS A 245 18.22 81.37 27.39
CA LYS A 245 18.75 82.19 28.48
C LYS A 245 19.43 83.45 27.96
N ASP A 246 20.15 83.36 26.86
CA ASP A 246 20.83 84.51 26.28
C ASP A 246 19.85 85.51 25.65
N VAL A 247 18.77 85.03 25.03
CA VAL A 247 17.65 85.88 24.59
C VAL A 247 17.03 86.61 25.77
N GLN A 248 16.74 85.92 26.88
CA GLN A 248 16.19 86.56 28.08
C GLN A 248 17.11 87.68 28.61
N LYS A 249 18.43 87.44 28.66
CA LYS A 249 19.39 88.47 29.08
C LYS A 249 19.37 89.68 28.15
N LEU A 250 19.26 89.46 26.84
CA LEU A 250 19.18 90.55 25.86
C LEU A 250 17.89 91.35 26.01
N GLU A 251 16.76 90.68 26.26
CA GLU A 251 15.49 91.33 26.56
C GLU A 251 15.58 92.21 27.83
N ASP A 252 16.17 91.68 28.91
CA ASP A 252 16.42 92.44 30.14
C ASP A 252 17.33 93.65 29.88
N MET A 253 18.34 93.51 29.02
CA MET A 253 19.23 94.62 28.63
C MET A 253 18.49 95.69 27.82
N VAL A 254 17.62 95.29 26.88
CA VAL A 254 16.80 96.22 26.10
C VAL A 254 15.84 96.98 27.03
N GLU A 255 15.25 96.32 28.01
CA GLU A 255 14.38 96.97 28.99
C GLU A 255 15.16 97.97 29.87
N ARG A 256 16.38 97.60 30.30
CA ARG A 256 17.29 98.53 30.99
C ARG A 256 17.63 99.76 30.15
N ILE A 257 17.94 99.58 28.86
CA ILE A 257 18.21 100.70 27.95
C ILE A 257 16.98 101.62 27.86
N ARG A 258 15.77 101.06 27.65
CA ARG A 258 14.53 101.85 27.59
C ARG A 258 14.26 102.63 28.89
N THR A 259 14.55 102.04 30.05
CA THR A 259 14.39 102.76 31.33
C THR A 259 15.44 103.86 31.50
N MET A 260 16.68 103.65 31.02
CA MET A 260 17.71 104.68 30.99
C MET A 260 17.38 105.81 30.03
N GLU A 261 16.86 105.52 28.83
CA GLU A 261 16.36 106.51 27.88
C GLU A 261 15.22 107.34 28.48
N LYS A 262 14.26 106.71 29.16
CA LYS A 262 13.19 107.43 29.87
C LYS A 262 13.73 108.31 31.00
N LYS A 263 14.76 107.87 31.72
CA LYS A 263 15.42 108.68 32.75
C LYS A 263 16.17 109.85 32.13
N GLN A 264 16.86 109.63 31.01
CA GLN A 264 17.55 110.67 30.26
C GLN A 264 16.56 111.73 29.77
N MET A 265 15.45 111.34 29.13
CA MET A 265 14.39 112.28 28.70
C MET A 265 13.80 113.08 29.87
N LYS A 266 13.66 112.47 31.06
CA LYS A 266 13.22 113.19 32.26
C LYS A 266 14.25 114.21 32.73
N CYS A 267 15.54 113.84 32.77
CA CYS A 267 16.61 114.77 33.14
C CYS A 267 16.78 115.90 32.11
N GLU A 268 16.60 115.61 30.81
CA GLU A 268 16.61 116.62 29.74
C GLU A 268 15.42 117.59 29.87
N ALA A 269 14.21 117.08 30.18
CA ALA A 269 13.04 117.91 30.45
C ALA A 269 13.15 118.75 31.74
N GLU A 270 13.88 118.26 32.75
CA GLU A 270 14.21 119.05 33.95
C GLU A 270 15.27 120.11 33.66
N LEU A 271 16.24 119.83 32.79
CA LEU A 271 17.24 120.80 32.31
C LEU A 271 16.61 121.92 31.48
N ASP A 272 15.63 121.61 30.63
CA ASP A 272 14.91 122.63 29.85
C ASP A 272 14.04 123.54 30.73
N LYS A 273 13.49 123.01 31.85
CA LYS A 273 12.77 123.83 32.84
C LYS A 273 13.66 124.79 33.62
N ILE A 274 14.96 124.53 33.73
CA ILE A 274 15.95 125.40 34.40
C ILE A 274 16.45 126.51 33.46
N LYS A 275 16.22 126.38 32.13
CA LYS A 275 16.66 127.34 31.10
C LYS A 275 15.59 128.36 30.67
N THR A 276 14.42 128.35 31.30
CA THR A 276 13.34 129.37 31.16
C THR A 276 13.16 130.11 32.46
#